data_AF-A0A9P7KG05-F1
#
_entry.id   AF-A0A9P7KG05-F1
#
_cell.length_a   1.000
_cell.length_b   1.000
_cell.length_c   1.000
_cell.angle_alpha   90.00
_cell.angle_beta   90.00
_cell.angle_gamma   90.00
#
_symmetry.space_group_name_H-M   'P 1'
#
loop_
_entity.id
_entity.type
_entity.pdbx_description
1 polymer ?
#
loop_
_entity_poly.entity_id
_entity_poly.type
_entity_poly.pdbx_seq_one_letter_code
_entity_poly.pdbx_strand_id
1 'polypeptide(L)'
;MAGEVILSIAYGIQVQEKDDPYVITAERAVRPISIACVPGTFLVDTIPILKYVPDWVPFASFKRKAKEWRQLAMTMLNMPFETAMRDITTGAIASCILGLLYNPGSLKKAQQEMDSVIGTDRLPTFDDRGSLPYMTAITKEALRWREVSPMGEAILVVNLHKIQ
;
A
#
# COMPACT_ATOMS: atom_id res chain seq x y z
N MET A 1 -21.23 3.15 -1.21
CA MET A 1 -21.15 1.93 -2.06
C MET A 1 -20.36 0.83 -1.33
N ALA A 2 -20.60 -0.49 -1.53
CA ALA A 2 -19.89 -1.52 -0.76
C ALA A 2 -18.35 -1.49 -0.89
N GLY A 3 -17.84 -1.06 -2.06
CA GLY A 3 -16.39 -0.91 -2.29
C GLY A 3 -15.75 0.23 -1.48
N GLU A 4 -16.47 1.31 -1.24
CA GLU A 4 -16.02 2.44 -0.40
C GLU A 4 -15.83 2.01 1.05
N VAL A 5 -16.79 1.25 1.61
CA VAL A 5 -16.69 0.73 2.99
C VAL A 5 -15.48 -0.19 3.13
N ILE A 6 -15.26 -1.07 2.15
CA ILE A 6 -14.10 -1.97 2.15
C ILE A 6 -12.78 -1.20 2.05
N LEU A 7 -12.68 -0.22 1.15
CA LEU A 7 -11.47 0.60 0.99
C LEU A 7 -11.18 1.47 2.22
N SER A 8 -12.22 2.02 2.84
CA SER A 8 -12.11 2.77 4.08
C SER A 8 -11.62 1.89 5.24
N ILE A 9 -12.24 0.71 5.42
CA ILE A 9 -11.87 -0.21 6.51
C ILE A 9 -10.47 -0.80 6.29
N ALA A 10 -10.15 -1.25 5.06
CA ALA A 10 -8.93 -1.98 4.78
C ALA A 10 -7.70 -1.06 4.60
N TYR A 11 -7.88 0.11 3.99
CA TYR A 11 -6.79 0.98 3.58
C TYR A 11 -6.88 2.41 4.14
N GLY A 12 -7.96 2.76 4.84
CA GLY A 12 -8.16 4.13 5.33
C GLY A 12 -8.49 5.15 4.24
N ILE A 13 -8.83 4.68 3.05
CA ILE A 13 -9.04 5.55 1.89
C ILE A 13 -10.47 6.09 1.94
N GLN A 14 -10.58 7.42 1.93
CA GLN A 14 -11.85 8.11 1.77
C GLN A 14 -12.16 8.19 0.27
N VAL A 15 -13.17 7.43 -0.16
CA VAL A 15 -13.58 7.38 -1.56
C VAL A 15 -14.49 8.58 -1.84
N GLN A 16 -14.17 9.36 -2.87
CA GLN A 16 -15.01 10.46 -3.30
C GLN A 16 -16.19 9.93 -4.12
N GLU A 17 -17.37 10.54 -3.94
CA GLU A 17 -18.61 10.05 -4.54
C GLU A 17 -18.66 10.29 -6.07
N LYS A 18 -17.83 11.18 -6.62
CA LYS A 18 -17.83 11.55 -8.04
C LYS A 18 -16.45 11.41 -8.68
N ASP A 19 -16.39 10.63 -9.77
CA ASP A 19 -15.20 10.41 -10.62
C ASP A 19 -13.93 9.95 -9.87
N ASP A 20 -14.10 9.16 -8.81
CA ASP A 20 -12.96 8.63 -8.07
C ASP A 20 -12.27 7.48 -8.86
N PRO A 21 -10.94 7.56 -9.08
CA PRO A 21 -10.16 6.51 -9.73
C PRO A 21 -10.36 5.10 -9.15
N TYR A 22 -10.60 4.98 -7.84
CA TYR A 22 -10.84 3.69 -7.17
C TYR A 22 -12.18 3.09 -7.59
N VAL A 23 -13.23 3.91 -7.70
CA VAL A 23 -14.57 3.48 -8.12
C VAL A 23 -14.54 3.05 -9.59
N ILE A 24 -13.96 3.87 -10.46
CA ILE A 24 -13.85 3.57 -11.90
C ILE A 24 -13.07 2.27 -12.13
N THR A 25 -11.97 2.08 -11.42
CA THR A 25 -11.15 0.87 -11.54
C THR A 25 -11.89 -0.36 -11.04
N ALA A 26 -12.62 -0.24 -9.92
CA ALA A 26 -13.44 -1.32 -9.38
C ALA A 26 -14.58 -1.70 -10.33
N GLU A 27 -15.33 -0.74 -10.86
CA GLU A 27 -16.39 -1.01 -11.85
C GLU A 27 -15.86 -1.73 -13.09
N ARG A 28 -14.69 -1.31 -13.58
CA ARG A 28 -14.03 -1.95 -14.72
C ARG A 28 -13.54 -3.37 -14.41
N ALA A 29 -13.15 -3.66 -13.18
CA ALA A 29 -12.68 -4.98 -12.75
C ALA A 29 -13.83 -5.96 -12.43
N VAL A 30 -14.96 -5.47 -11.90
CA VAL A 30 -16.11 -6.31 -11.52
C VAL A 30 -16.76 -6.98 -12.73
N ARG A 31 -16.87 -6.28 -13.87
CA ARG A 31 -17.50 -6.84 -15.07
C ARG A 31 -16.80 -8.11 -15.60
N PRO A 32 -15.47 -8.10 -15.83
CA PRO A 32 -14.69 -9.32 -16.11
C PRO A 32 -14.89 -10.46 -15.12
N ILE A 33 -14.86 -10.15 -13.81
CA ILE A 33 -15.01 -11.14 -12.74
C ILE A 33 -16.41 -11.78 -12.82
N SER A 34 -17.45 -10.98 -13.03
CA SER A 34 -18.81 -11.47 -13.17
C SER A 34 -18.93 -12.48 -14.33
N ILE A 35 -18.31 -12.20 -15.48
CA ILE A 35 -18.31 -13.12 -16.62
C ILE A 35 -17.50 -14.40 -16.31
N ALA A 36 -16.38 -14.27 -15.58
CA ALA A 36 -15.54 -15.39 -15.17
C ALA A 36 -16.24 -16.35 -14.21
N CYS A 37 -17.10 -15.83 -13.33
CA CYS A 37 -17.81 -16.63 -12.33
C CYS A 37 -19.05 -17.34 -12.90
N VAL A 38 -19.51 -16.99 -14.11
CA VAL A 38 -20.62 -17.68 -14.76
C VAL A 38 -20.09 -19.00 -15.34
N PRO A 39 -20.53 -20.17 -14.84
CA PRO A 39 -20.08 -21.45 -15.36
C PRO A 39 -20.49 -21.60 -16.84
N GLY A 40 -19.55 -22.01 -17.69
CA GLY A 40 -19.77 -22.24 -19.12
C GLY A 40 -19.44 -21.06 -20.03
N THR A 41 -19.00 -19.92 -19.51
CA THR A 41 -18.47 -18.80 -20.33
C THR A 41 -17.12 -19.12 -20.96
N PHE A 42 -16.35 -20.02 -20.34
CA PHE A 42 -15.09 -20.51 -20.87
C PHE A 42 -15.13 -22.03 -21.04
N LEU A 43 -14.69 -22.50 -22.21
CA LEU A 43 -14.61 -23.93 -22.51
C LEU A 43 -13.62 -24.68 -21.60
N VAL A 44 -12.71 -23.96 -20.93
CA VAL A 44 -11.80 -24.53 -19.92
C VAL A 44 -12.56 -25.08 -18.70
N ASP A 45 -13.74 -24.55 -18.39
CA ASP A 45 -14.56 -25.01 -17.27
C ASP A 45 -15.31 -26.32 -17.60
N THR A 46 -15.57 -26.56 -18.90
CA THR A 46 -16.29 -27.74 -19.39
C THR A 46 -15.35 -28.86 -19.83
N ILE A 47 -14.15 -28.54 -20.32
CA ILE A 47 -13.17 -29.52 -20.81
C ILE A 47 -11.79 -29.21 -20.18
N PRO A 48 -11.42 -29.88 -19.07
CA PRO A 48 -10.18 -29.62 -18.33
C PRO A 48 -8.90 -29.73 -19.17
N ILE A 49 -8.95 -30.49 -20.27
CA ILE A 49 -7.81 -30.71 -21.19
C ILE A 49 -7.38 -29.42 -21.92
N LEU A 50 -8.26 -28.42 -22.00
CA LEU A 50 -7.96 -27.12 -22.60
C LEU A 50 -6.93 -26.29 -21.82
N LYS A 51 -6.61 -26.65 -20.56
CA LYS A 51 -5.55 -26.01 -19.76
C LYS A 51 -4.15 -26.14 -20.39
N TYR A 52 -3.91 -27.21 -21.15
CA TYR A 52 -2.60 -27.53 -21.73
C TYR A 52 -2.45 -27.09 -23.20
N VAL A 53 -3.47 -26.45 -23.78
CA VAL A 53 -3.45 -26.08 -25.19
C VAL A 53 -2.51 -24.87 -25.42
N PRO A 54 -1.57 -24.94 -26.38
CA PRO A 54 -0.67 -23.84 -26.71
C PRO A 54 -1.39 -22.59 -27.25
N ASP A 55 -0.75 -21.43 -27.13
CA ASP A 55 -1.33 -20.11 -27.46
C ASP A 55 -1.62 -19.90 -28.96
N TRP A 56 -1.10 -20.78 -29.84
CA TRP A 56 -1.25 -20.69 -31.29
C TRP A 56 -2.58 -21.25 -31.83
N VAL A 57 -3.38 -21.94 -31.00
CA VAL A 57 -4.67 -22.52 -31.41
C VAL A 57 -5.77 -21.45 -31.37
N PRO A 58 -6.64 -21.31 -32.39
CA PRO A 58 -7.68 -20.27 -32.45
C PRO A 58 -8.68 -20.29 -31.27
N PHE A 59 -8.76 -21.41 -30.54
CA PHE A 59 -9.58 -21.59 -29.34
C PHE A 59 -8.92 -21.10 -28.04
N ALA A 60 -7.65 -20.70 -28.07
CA ALA A 60 -6.88 -20.21 -26.91
C ALA A 60 -7.12 -18.72 -26.59
N SER A 61 -8.12 -18.08 -27.20
CA SER A 61 -8.48 -16.67 -26.95
C SER A 61 -8.83 -16.36 -25.49
N PHE A 62 -9.12 -17.38 -24.67
CA PHE A 62 -9.29 -17.27 -23.22
C PHE A 62 -8.03 -16.75 -22.51
N LYS A 63 -6.82 -17.11 -22.98
CA LYS A 63 -5.57 -16.67 -22.35
C LYS A 63 -5.34 -15.18 -22.50
N ARG A 64 -5.73 -14.61 -23.65
CA ARG A 64 -5.69 -13.15 -23.88
C ARG A 64 -6.65 -12.42 -22.94
N LYS A 65 -7.90 -12.90 -22.83
CA LYS A 65 -8.90 -12.34 -21.90
C LYS A 65 -8.44 -12.46 -20.44
N ALA A 66 -7.93 -13.62 -20.02
CA ALA A 66 -7.40 -13.83 -18.67
C ALA A 66 -6.23 -12.89 -18.36
N LYS A 67 -5.34 -12.61 -19.32
CA LYS A 67 -4.23 -11.65 -19.16
C LYS A 67 -4.74 -10.22 -18.94
N GLU A 68 -5.70 -9.77 -19.75
CA GLU A 68 -6.33 -8.45 -19.61
C GLU A 68 -7.09 -8.31 -18.28
N TRP A 69 -7.84 -9.34 -17.90
CA TRP A 69 -8.64 -9.34 -16.66
C TRP A 69 -7.76 -9.38 -15.42
N ARG A 70 -6.65 -10.12 -15.48
CA ARG A 70 -5.62 -10.10 -14.45
C ARG A 70 -5.04 -8.70 -14.27
N GLN A 71 -4.80 -7.96 -15.35
CA GLN A 71 -4.29 -6.59 -15.24
C GLN A 71 -5.29 -5.69 -14.52
N LEU A 72 -6.58 -5.74 -14.89
CA LEU A 72 -7.62 -4.95 -14.22
C LEU A 72 -7.75 -5.30 -12.72
N ALA A 73 -7.73 -6.58 -12.38
CA ALA A 73 -7.76 -7.03 -10.98
C ALA A 73 -6.52 -6.59 -10.20
N MET A 74 -5.34 -6.66 -10.81
CA MET A 74 -4.10 -6.19 -10.18
C MET A 74 -4.11 -4.68 -9.98
N THR A 75 -4.59 -3.89 -10.94
CA THR A 75 -4.72 -2.44 -10.78
C THR A 75 -5.69 -2.08 -9.65
N MET A 76 -6.82 -2.79 -9.56
CA MET A 76 -7.81 -2.59 -8.49
C MET A 76 -7.22 -2.83 -7.08
N LEU A 77 -6.27 -3.76 -6.95
CA LEU A 77 -5.61 -4.07 -5.67
C LEU A 77 -4.39 -3.18 -5.40
N ASN A 78 -3.57 -2.93 -6.42
CA ASN A 78 -2.30 -2.23 -6.26
C ASN A 78 -2.51 -0.75 -6.00
N MET A 79 -3.51 -0.12 -6.64
CA MET A 79 -3.76 1.31 -6.47
C MET A 79 -4.03 1.70 -5.00
N PRO A 80 -5.00 1.07 -4.28
CA PRO A 80 -5.24 1.42 -2.88
C PRO A 80 -4.07 0.99 -1.96
N PHE A 81 -3.42 -0.13 -2.26
CA PHE A 81 -2.25 -0.59 -1.50
C PHE A 81 -1.08 0.40 -1.57
N GLU A 82 -0.76 0.89 -2.76
CA GLU A 82 0.32 1.87 -2.95
C GLU A 82 0.01 3.19 -2.25
N THR A 83 -1.22 3.68 -2.34
CA THR A 83 -1.64 4.92 -1.66
C THR A 83 -1.51 4.78 -0.15
N ALA A 84 -2.08 3.72 0.43
CA ALA A 84 -1.97 3.45 1.86
C ALA A 84 -0.51 3.35 2.31
N MET A 85 0.34 2.68 1.54
CA MET A 85 1.78 2.58 1.84
C MET A 85 2.49 3.94 1.82
N ARG A 86 2.13 4.83 0.89
CA ARG A 86 2.67 6.20 0.84
C ARG A 86 2.26 6.99 2.07
N ASP A 87 0.99 6.94 2.46
CA ASP A 87 0.47 7.68 3.62
C ASP A 87 1.11 7.18 4.92
N ILE A 88 1.22 5.85 5.08
CA ILE A 88 1.89 5.21 6.22
C ILE A 88 3.36 5.64 6.32
N THR A 89 4.06 5.75 5.18
CA THR A 89 5.47 6.15 5.14
C THR A 89 5.62 7.64 5.49
N THR A 90 4.77 8.48 4.91
CA THR A 90 4.79 9.93 5.13
C THR A 90 4.49 10.29 6.58
N GLY A 91 3.46 9.67 7.17
CA GLY A 91 3.12 9.84 8.58
C GLY A 91 4.26 9.40 9.51
N ALA A 92 4.86 8.22 9.26
CA ALA A 92 5.99 7.74 10.06
C ALA A 92 7.21 8.68 10.03
N ILE A 93 7.53 9.24 8.85
CA ILE A 93 8.62 10.21 8.70
C ILE A 93 8.29 11.50 9.47
N ALA A 94 7.06 12.02 9.32
CA ALA A 94 6.62 13.24 10.00
C ALA A 94 6.69 13.08 11.53
N SER A 95 6.17 11.98 12.08
CA SER A 95 6.24 11.68 13.51
C SER A 95 7.68 11.51 14.00
N CYS A 96 8.55 10.89 13.20
CA CYS A 96 9.97 10.75 13.53
C CYS A 96 10.67 12.12 13.63
N ILE A 97 10.48 12.98 12.62
CA ILE A 97 11.03 14.33 12.61
C ILE A 97 10.53 15.12 13.82
N LEU A 98 9.22 15.08 14.07
CA LEU A 98 8.61 15.78 15.19
C LEU A 98 9.19 15.29 16.53
N GLY A 99 9.34 13.97 16.71
CA GLY A 99 9.97 13.38 17.90
C GLY A 99 11.41 13.82 18.12
N LEU A 100 12.19 13.92 17.04
CA LEU A 100 13.58 14.39 17.09
C LEU A 100 13.67 15.89 17.40
N LEU A 101 12.74 16.70 16.90
CA LEU A 101 12.66 18.14 17.21
C LEU A 101 12.31 18.38 18.69
N TYR A 102 11.38 17.61 19.26
CA TYR A 102 11.04 17.70 20.68
C TYR A 102 12.15 17.19 21.61
N ASN A 103 13.02 16.28 21.14
CA ASN A 103 14.10 15.72 21.92
C ASN A 103 15.46 15.88 21.23
N PRO A 104 16.06 17.08 21.28
CA PRO A 104 17.34 17.36 20.62
C PRO A 104 18.51 16.53 21.18
N GLY A 105 18.38 16.00 22.41
CA GLY A 105 19.36 15.08 22.99
C GLY A 105 19.44 13.75 22.24
N SER A 106 18.29 13.25 21.76
CA SER A 106 18.23 12.03 20.94
C SER A 106 18.83 12.25 19.56
N LEU A 107 18.60 13.41 18.95
CA LEU A 107 19.18 13.77 17.66
C LEU A 107 20.73 13.82 17.73
N LYS A 108 21.28 14.46 18.77
CA LYS A 108 22.74 14.53 18.97
C LYS A 108 23.37 13.14 19.12
N LYS A 109 22.73 12.23 19.86
CA LYS A 109 23.22 10.84 20.01
C LYS A 109 23.19 10.07 18.69
N ALA A 110 22.13 10.26 17.89
CA ALA A 110 22.04 9.65 16.57
C ALA A 110 23.12 10.17 15.61
N GLN A 111 23.37 11.48 15.64
CA GLN A 111 24.43 12.10 14.87
C GLN A 111 25.82 11.59 15.29
N GLN A 112 26.08 11.50 16.59
CA GLN A 112 27.33 10.94 17.12
C GLN A 112 27.56 9.48 16.69
N GLU A 113 26.51 8.64 16.72
CA GLU A 113 26.61 7.28 16.23
C GLU A 113 26.98 7.26 14.74
N MET A 114 26.26 8.03 13.90
CA MET A 114 26.55 8.14 12.48
C MET A 114 27.98 8.62 12.20
N ASP A 115 28.42 9.68 12.88
CA ASP A 115 29.76 10.25 12.73
C ASP A 115 30.84 9.25 13.18
N SER A 116 30.56 8.41 14.18
CA SER A 116 31.51 7.40 14.68
C SER A 116 31.66 6.17 13.79
N VAL A 117 30.56 5.74 13.14
CA VAL A 117 30.52 4.48 12.36
C VAL A 117 30.90 4.71 10.90
N ILE A 118 30.39 5.80 10.31
CA ILE A 118 30.56 6.08 8.87
C ILE A 118 31.66 7.13 8.65
N GLY A 119 31.83 8.07 9.59
CA GLY A 119 32.71 9.23 9.42
C GLY A 119 32.13 10.25 8.44
N THR A 120 32.97 11.15 7.94
CA THR A 120 32.59 12.24 7.02
C THR A 120 32.95 11.97 5.56
N ASP A 121 33.49 10.79 5.25
CA ASP A 121 34.12 10.49 3.95
C ASP A 121 33.13 9.99 2.90
N ARG A 122 31.97 9.44 3.33
CA ARG A 122 30.91 8.99 2.43
C ARG A 122 29.52 9.09 3.06
N LEU A 123 28.50 9.12 2.21
CA LEU A 123 27.11 9.06 2.67
C LEU A 123 26.74 7.66 3.20
N PRO A 124 25.76 7.58 4.12
CA PRO A 124 25.22 6.31 4.61
C PRO A 124 24.57 5.48 3.50
N THR A 125 24.77 4.17 3.55
CA THR A 125 24.13 3.18 2.67
C THR A 125 23.33 2.17 3.48
N PHE A 126 22.51 1.34 2.82
CA PHE A 126 21.71 0.32 3.53
C PHE A 126 22.57 -0.76 4.21
N ASP A 127 23.79 -0.99 3.73
CA ASP A 127 24.72 -1.97 4.30
C ASP A 127 25.20 -1.54 5.70
N ASP A 128 25.22 -0.23 5.98
CA ASP A 128 25.65 0.33 7.26
C ASP A 128 24.62 0.11 8.39
N ARG A 129 23.38 -0.27 8.05
CA ARG A 129 22.27 -0.40 9.00
C ARG A 129 22.59 -1.35 10.16
N GLY A 130 23.33 -2.43 9.90
CA GLY A 130 23.73 -3.39 10.93
C GLY A 130 24.64 -2.79 12.00
N SER A 131 25.38 -1.75 11.66
CA SER A 131 26.34 -1.05 12.52
C SER A 131 25.74 0.19 13.21
N LEU A 132 24.46 0.52 12.96
CA LEU A 132 23.76 1.69 13.50
C LEU A 132 22.61 1.27 14.44
N PRO A 133 22.92 0.73 15.63
CA PRO A 133 21.91 0.23 16.56
C PRO A 133 20.98 1.33 17.09
N TYR A 134 21.49 2.54 17.36
CA TYR A 134 20.69 3.65 17.90
C TYR A 134 19.75 4.23 16.83
N MET A 135 20.21 4.44 15.60
CA MET A 135 19.32 4.82 14.48
C MET A 135 18.25 3.75 14.21
N THR A 136 18.60 2.48 14.33
CA THR A 136 17.62 1.39 14.27
C THR A 136 16.62 1.47 15.41
N ALA A 137 17.05 1.82 16.62
CA ALA A 137 16.17 2.03 17.77
C ALA A 137 15.24 3.23 17.57
N ILE A 138 15.74 4.37 17.06
CA ILE A 138 14.90 5.54 16.71
C ILE A 138 13.87 5.15 15.65
N THR A 139 14.28 4.43 14.61
CA THR A 139 13.36 3.97 13.57
C THR A 139 12.30 3.05 14.17
N LYS A 140 12.69 2.11 15.03
CA LYS A 140 11.75 1.24 15.74
C LYS A 140 10.82 2.01 16.67
N GLU A 141 11.30 3.06 17.33
CA GLU A 141 10.50 3.90 18.23
C GLU A 141 9.54 4.81 17.46
N ALA A 142 9.98 5.40 16.36
CA ALA A 142 9.12 6.14 15.44
C ALA A 142 8.05 5.22 14.83
N LEU A 143 8.43 3.97 14.52
CA LEU A 143 7.48 2.94 14.11
C LEU A 143 6.60 2.44 15.27
N ARG A 144 7.05 2.52 16.52
CA ARG A 144 6.26 2.18 17.71
C ARG A 144 5.17 3.20 17.95
N TRP A 145 5.45 4.48 17.69
CA TRP A 145 4.46 5.55 17.70
C TRP A 145 3.50 5.48 16.53
N ARG A 146 3.67 4.52 15.59
CA ARG A 146 2.65 4.29 14.58
C ARG A 146 1.32 4.04 15.26
N GLU A 147 0.40 4.94 15.01
CA GLU A 147 -1.00 4.58 14.86
C GLU A 147 -1.07 3.58 13.71
N VAL A 148 -0.92 2.29 14.00
CA VAL A 148 -1.09 1.22 13.01
C VAL A 148 -2.59 1.03 12.76
N SER A 149 -3.32 2.10 12.46
CA SER A 149 -4.64 2.01 11.86
C SER A 149 -5.18 3.38 11.44
N PRO A 150 -5.68 3.53 10.21
CA PRO A 150 -6.65 4.58 9.90
C PRO A 150 -8.00 4.40 10.66
N MET A 151 -8.18 3.34 11.46
CA MET A 151 -9.40 3.13 12.26
C MET A 151 -9.54 4.07 13.49
N GLY A 152 -8.55 4.89 13.83
CA GLY A 152 -8.57 5.75 15.02
C GLY A 152 -8.70 7.26 14.78
N GLU A 153 -8.13 7.80 13.70
CA GLU A 153 -8.04 9.26 13.52
C GLU A 153 -9.34 9.93 13.06
N ALA A 154 -10.31 9.18 12.53
CA ALA A 154 -11.62 9.72 12.16
C ALA A 154 -12.38 10.35 13.35
N ILE A 155 -11.98 10.05 14.60
CA ILE A 155 -12.61 10.62 15.81
C ILE A 155 -11.82 11.81 16.39
N LEU A 156 -10.51 11.92 16.17
CA LEU A 156 -9.71 12.99 16.79
C LEU A 156 -9.59 14.27 15.95
N VAL A 157 -9.54 14.17 14.62
CA VAL A 157 -9.40 15.36 13.77
C VAL A 157 -10.70 16.21 13.75
N VAL A 158 -11.87 15.59 13.96
CA VAL A 158 -13.15 16.32 14.04
C VAL A 158 -13.28 17.16 15.32
N ASN A 159 -12.55 16.83 16.39
CA ASN A 159 -12.67 17.54 17.66
C ASN A 159 -11.73 18.74 17.81
N LEU A 160 -10.62 18.81 17.06
CA LEU A 160 -9.72 19.96 17.10
C LEU A 160 -10.28 21.20 16.37
N HIS A 161 -11.24 21.02 15.45
CA HIS A 161 -11.88 22.15 14.78
C HIS A 161 -13.04 22.79 15.57
N LYS A 162 -13.40 22.25 16.75
CA LYS A 162 -14.45 22.79 17.63
C LYS A 162 -13.93 23.46 18.91
N ILE A 163 -12.60 23.58 19.08
CA ILE A 163 -11.97 24.19 20.26
C ILE A 163 -11.09 25.39 19.85
N GLN A 164 -11.53 26.14 18.83
CA GLN A 164 -11.10 27.53 18.62
C GLN A 164 -12.32 28.43 18.44
#